data_AF-A0ABD2QNK1-F1
#
_entry.id   AF-A0ABD2QNK1-F1
#
_cell.length_a   1.000
_cell.length_b   1.000
_cell.length_c   1.000
_cell.angle_alpha   90.00
_cell.angle_beta   90.00
_cell.angle_gamma   90.00
#
_symmetry.space_group_name_H-M   'P 1'
#
loop_
_entity.id
_entity.type
_entity.pdbx_description
1 polymer ?
#
loop_
_entity_poly.entity_id
_entity_poly.type
_entity_poly.pdbx_seq_one_letter_code
_entity_poly.pdbx_strand_id
1 'polypeptide(L)'
;MSELFKLNDKLYLKPLSRIAITVKITNITTTSEVYNKAISNWEIIQKIKKLSPLILTTDINFKLERSSLEYLRFICDLTSRSDLKQAIVHVDKQNIKLPGFTKSLPLRAVEYKNEYPRPHDWTAFFRDAPNLDESIPGQRPDTIVIRDLPIRWFIDNEFNSEQPSEQRVREAFKCFGDIRNVDIPMLDPVQNIELLSKLGLNKSDISKETKYIRDYLGEAENIVSSSSDLLSSDDSRNNPQKGFGRIDPNSGSFSAGDGPLTFTTYVQYQHFLAFSKAIEALRGVKLLYSPEKTEPFDESNQFAASILVDFDRTQHLSDAKIKKRKECSLRLDKLSKKRKQQTLVEEAERLEKELEKKQLAEKIAEKEEMLRLAKKRAREEEKAADMLKAEKLRRREADKHCKREKDALQEQIDLITAHDEAYRNKLAQAERLIAFLNDKLRKRSEREFEREKPDDQLMRERILARREQDLRERLLQKMNHNKK
;
A
#
# COMPACT_ATOMS: atom_id res chain seq x y z
N MET A 1 -14.27 -45.90 -37.52
CA MET A 1 -14.96 -44.78 -36.83
C MET A 1 -14.74 -44.95 -35.34
N SER A 2 -13.88 -44.13 -34.73
CA SER A 2 -13.69 -44.17 -33.27
C SER A 2 -14.88 -43.46 -32.62
N GLU A 3 -15.72 -44.21 -31.89
CA GLU A 3 -16.80 -43.64 -31.08
C GLU A 3 -16.20 -42.78 -29.98
N LEU A 4 -16.08 -41.47 -30.23
CA LEU A 4 -15.76 -40.49 -29.21
C LEU A 4 -17.04 -40.20 -28.41
N PHE A 5 -16.99 -40.33 -27.09
CA PHE A 5 -18.13 -39.98 -26.25
C PHE A 5 -18.05 -38.49 -25.87
N LYS A 6 -19.03 -37.69 -26.28
CA LYS A 6 -19.05 -36.24 -26.00
C LYS A 6 -19.43 -35.99 -24.53
N LEU A 7 -18.57 -35.28 -23.78
CA LEU A 7 -18.87 -34.80 -22.42
C LEU A 7 -19.56 -33.44 -22.45
N ASN A 8 -18.98 -32.50 -23.19
CA ASN A 8 -19.52 -31.17 -23.42
C ASN A 8 -19.07 -30.66 -24.80
N ASP A 9 -19.28 -29.38 -25.11
CA ASP A 9 -18.97 -28.82 -26.43
C ASP A 9 -17.51 -28.89 -26.85
N LYS A 10 -16.58 -29.00 -25.88
CA LYS A 10 -15.13 -28.99 -26.14
C LYS A 10 -14.41 -30.23 -25.62
N LEU A 11 -15.08 -31.09 -24.86
CA LEU A 11 -14.49 -32.26 -24.19
C LEU A 11 -15.14 -33.55 -24.67
N TYR A 12 -14.29 -34.52 -24.99
CA TYR A 12 -14.67 -35.85 -25.46
C TYR A 12 -13.87 -36.91 -24.72
N LEU A 13 -14.40 -38.13 -24.64
CA LEU A 13 -13.68 -39.30 -24.15
C LEU A 13 -13.23 -40.15 -25.33
N LYS A 14 -11.92 -40.41 -25.38
CA LYS A 14 -11.29 -41.30 -26.37
C LYS A 14 -10.91 -42.63 -25.68
N PRO A 15 -11.44 -43.78 -26.12
CA PRO A 15 -11.06 -45.07 -25.56
C PRO A 15 -9.54 -45.32 -25.59
N LEU A 16 -8.96 -45.69 -24.45
CA LEU A 16 -7.57 -46.12 -24.35
C LEU A 16 -7.45 -47.57 -24.80
N SER A 17 -6.65 -47.77 -25.85
CA SER A 17 -6.26 -49.09 -26.30
C SER A 17 -4.79 -49.28 -25.94
N ARG A 18 -4.50 -50.05 -24.89
CA ARG A 18 -3.13 -50.31 -24.42
C ARG A 18 -2.79 -51.78 -24.55
N ILE A 19 -1.57 -52.06 -25.00
CA ILE A 19 -1.00 -53.40 -25.04
C ILE A 19 0.17 -53.48 -24.06
N ALA A 20 0.23 -54.57 -23.31
CA ALA A 20 1.38 -54.92 -22.49
C ALA A 20 2.13 -56.07 -23.14
N ILE A 21 3.39 -55.82 -23.47
CA ILE A 21 4.29 -56.78 -24.11
C ILE A 21 5.35 -57.17 -23.09
N THR A 22 5.30 -58.42 -22.65
CA THR A 22 6.25 -59.02 -21.71
C THR A 22 7.27 -59.84 -22.48
N VAL A 23 8.53 -59.46 -22.37
CA VAL A 23 9.69 -60.16 -22.94
C VAL A 23 10.28 -61.02 -21.83
N LYS A 24 10.28 -62.35 -21.98
CA LYS A 24 10.88 -63.24 -20.98
C LYS A 24 12.39 -63.35 -21.17
N ILE A 25 13.15 -63.07 -20.11
CA ILE A 25 14.62 -63.08 -20.05
C ILE A 25 15.16 -64.37 -19.43
N THR A 26 14.32 -65.16 -18.75
CA THR A 26 14.67 -66.36 -17.93
C THR A 26 15.64 -67.39 -18.56
N ASN A 27 15.93 -67.31 -19.85
CA ASN A 27 16.80 -68.25 -20.56
C ASN A 27 18.25 -67.76 -20.79
N ILE A 28 18.55 -66.49 -20.47
CA ILE A 28 19.85 -65.86 -20.77
C ILE A 28 20.86 -66.07 -19.64
N THR A 29 20.45 -65.97 -18.38
CA THR A 29 21.35 -65.97 -17.21
C THR A 29 21.96 -67.34 -16.91
N THR A 30 21.42 -68.44 -17.44
CA THR A 30 21.93 -69.80 -17.13
C THR A 30 23.03 -70.27 -18.10
N THR A 31 23.35 -69.52 -19.15
CA THR A 31 24.37 -69.95 -20.14
C THR A 31 25.63 -69.11 -19.96
N SER A 32 26.72 -69.75 -19.53
CA SER A 32 27.97 -69.18 -19.00
C SER A 32 28.72 -68.15 -19.86
N GLU A 33 28.25 -67.78 -21.05
CA GLU A 33 28.97 -66.92 -21.99
C GLU A 33 28.49 -65.45 -22.01
N VAL A 34 27.39 -65.10 -21.32
CA VAL A 34 26.73 -63.79 -21.51
C VAL A 34 26.45 -63.03 -20.20
N TYR A 35 27.09 -63.40 -19.09
CA TYR A 35 26.80 -62.84 -17.75
C TYR A 35 26.98 -61.32 -17.60
N ASN A 36 27.59 -60.62 -18.57
CA ASN A 36 27.88 -59.19 -18.51
C ASN A 36 27.28 -58.34 -19.65
N LYS A 37 26.40 -58.90 -20.51
CA LYS A 37 25.84 -58.11 -21.61
C LYS A 37 24.51 -57.46 -21.21
N ALA A 38 24.55 -56.16 -20.97
CA ALA A 38 23.34 -55.36 -20.72
C ALA A 38 22.41 -55.38 -21.95
N ILE A 39 21.12 -55.62 -21.72
CA ILE A 39 20.12 -55.59 -22.78
C ILE A 39 19.59 -54.15 -22.91
N SER A 40 19.68 -53.58 -24.11
CA SER A 40 19.14 -52.24 -24.37
C SER A 40 17.62 -52.29 -24.56
N ASN A 41 16.89 -51.49 -23.77
CA ASN A 41 15.43 -51.32 -23.92
C ASN A 41 15.06 -50.90 -25.34
N TRP A 42 15.84 -50.00 -25.95
CA TRP A 42 15.60 -49.52 -27.30
C TRP A 42 15.70 -50.65 -28.34
N GLU A 43 16.69 -51.53 -28.23
CA GLU A 43 16.85 -52.66 -29.17
C GLU A 43 15.65 -53.61 -29.12
N ILE A 44 15.17 -53.91 -27.91
CA ILE A 44 13.96 -54.72 -27.71
C ILE A 44 12.77 -54.03 -28.38
N ILE A 45 12.55 -52.75 -28.12
CA ILE A 45 11.45 -51.97 -28.70
C ILE A 45 11.52 -52.00 -30.23
N GLN A 46 12.71 -51.83 -30.83
CA GLN A 46 12.89 -51.92 -32.28
C GLN A 46 12.56 -53.30 -32.84
N LYS A 47 12.95 -54.37 -32.15
CA LYS A 47 12.59 -55.74 -32.57
C LYS A 47 11.10 -56.01 -32.44
N ILE A 48 10.45 -55.49 -31.40
CA ILE A 48 8.99 -55.57 -31.23
C ILE A 48 8.27 -54.80 -32.36
N LYS A 49 8.70 -53.57 -32.67
CA LYS A 49 8.13 -52.77 -33.77
C LYS A 49 8.20 -53.49 -35.12
N LYS A 50 9.29 -54.22 -35.39
CA LYS A 50 9.46 -55.03 -36.60
C LYS A 50 8.46 -56.19 -36.75
N LEU A 51 7.86 -56.69 -35.66
CA LEU A 51 6.88 -57.78 -35.72
C LEU A 51 5.52 -57.32 -36.24
N SER A 52 5.20 -56.04 -36.10
CA SER A 52 3.92 -55.49 -36.59
C SER A 52 4.11 -54.03 -37.04
N PRO A 53 4.85 -53.77 -38.12
CA PRO A 53 5.26 -52.42 -38.53
C PRO A 53 4.09 -51.52 -38.94
N LEU A 54 2.97 -52.09 -39.39
CA LEU A 54 1.77 -51.36 -39.77
C LEU A 54 1.05 -50.75 -38.56
N ILE A 55 1.21 -51.34 -37.37
CA ILE A 55 0.51 -50.94 -36.15
C ILE A 55 1.49 -50.30 -35.17
N LEU A 56 2.62 -50.96 -34.93
CA LEU A 56 3.69 -50.52 -34.04
C LEU A 56 4.67 -49.62 -34.80
N THR A 57 4.18 -48.48 -35.27
CA THR A 57 4.97 -47.52 -36.04
C THR A 57 6.10 -46.92 -35.20
N THR A 58 7.04 -46.26 -35.87
CA THR A 58 8.20 -45.63 -35.23
C THR A 58 7.79 -44.59 -34.19
N ASP A 59 6.66 -43.93 -34.39
CA ASP A 59 6.18 -42.84 -33.53
C ASP A 59 5.51 -43.34 -32.24
N ILE A 60 5.17 -44.63 -32.17
CA ILE A 60 4.57 -45.20 -30.95
C ILE A 60 5.60 -45.24 -29.83
N ASN A 61 5.23 -44.61 -28.72
CA ASN A 61 6.03 -44.57 -27.52
C ASN A 61 5.81 -45.82 -26.67
N PHE A 62 6.90 -46.47 -26.27
CA PHE A 62 6.90 -47.64 -25.40
C PHE A 62 7.43 -47.22 -24.02
N LYS A 63 6.60 -47.38 -22.99
CA LYS A 63 6.99 -47.17 -21.59
C LYS A 63 7.39 -48.49 -20.96
N LEU A 64 8.55 -48.54 -20.32
CA LEU A 64 8.94 -49.68 -19.49
C LEU A 64 8.13 -49.63 -18.18
N GLU A 65 7.27 -50.62 -17.95
CA GLU A 65 6.44 -50.71 -16.74
C GLU A 65 7.19 -51.44 -15.61
N ARG A 66 7.78 -52.60 -15.92
CA ARG A 66 8.51 -53.41 -14.94
C ARG A 66 9.75 -54.01 -15.58
N SER A 67 10.85 -53.98 -14.83
CA SER A 67 12.10 -54.63 -15.17
C SER A 67 12.46 -55.65 -14.10
N SER A 68 12.69 -56.89 -14.50
CA SER A 68 13.09 -58.00 -13.64
C SER A 68 14.16 -58.83 -14.36
N LEU A 69 14.92 -59.63 -13.58
CA LEU A 69 15.84 -60.63 -14.12
C LEU A 69 15.11 -61.68 -14.98
N GLU A 70 13.82 -61.88 -14.75
CA GLU A 70 13.02 -62.88 -15.46
C GLU A 70 12.27 -62.31 -16.66
N TYR A 71 11.89 -61.04 -16.64
CA TYR A 71 11.13 -60.42 -17.72
C TYR A 71 11.21 -58.89 -17.74
N LEU A 72 10.99 -58.32 -18.91
CA LEU A 72 10.71 -56.90 -19.10
C LEU A 72 9.30 -56.73 -19.59
N ARG A 73 8.53 -55.82 -19.00
CA ARG A 73 7.17 -55.50 -19.44
C ARG A 73 7.11 -54.09 -19.97
N PHE A 74 6.74 -53.96 -21.24
CA PHE A 74 6.54 -52.69 -21.91
C PHE A 74 5.05 -52.44 -22.12
N ILE A 75 4.62 -51.20 -21.95
CA ILE A 75 3.27 -50.73 -22.29
C ILE A 75 3.39 -49.76 -23.45
N CYS A 76 2.51 -49.88 -24.44
CA CYS A 76 2.30 -48.83 -25.41
C CYS A 76 0.81 -48.53 -25.63
N ASP A 77 0.54 -47.25 -25.91
CA ASP A 77 -0.76 -46.75 -26.29
C ASP A 77 -0.94 -46.94 -27.80
N LEU A 78 -2.08 -47.47 -28.22
CA LEU A 78 -2.47 -47.70 -29.60
C LEU A 78 -3.67 -46.81 -29.97
N THR A 79 -3.80 -46.54 -31.26
CA THR A 79 -4.80 -45.59 -31.79
C THR A 79 -6.22 -46.13 -31.67
N SER A 80 -6.43 -47.42 -31.93
CA SER A 80 -7.76 -48.04 -31.89
C SER A 80 -7.79 -49.43 -31.22
N ARG A 81 -8.99 -49.83 -30.81
CA ARG A 81 -9.28 -51.19 -30.30
C ARG A 81 -8.99 -52.27 -31.34
N SER A 82 -9.15 -51.95 -32.63
CA SER A 82 -8.85 -52.87 -33.74
C SER A 82 -7.35 -53.11 -33.87
N ASP A 83 -6.56 -52.03 -33.80
CA ASP A 83 -5.10 -52.08 -33.81
C ASP A 83 -4.57 -52.88 -32.63
N LEU A 84 -5.19 -52.73 -31.44
CA LEU A 84 -4.86 -53.53 -30.26
C LEU A 84 -5.07 -55.02 -30.50
N LYS A 85 -6.23 -55.43 -31.03
CA LYS A 85 -6.51 -56.85 -31.31
C LYS A 85 -5.51 -57.40 -32.32
N GLN A 86 -5.24 -56.66 -33.40
CA GLN A 86 -4.28 -57.09 -34.42
C GLN A 86 -2.84 -57.15 -33.89
N ALA A 87 -2.40 -56.15 -33.09
CA ALA A 87 -1.09 -56.15 -32.48
C ALA A 87 -0.90 -57.33 -31.52
N ILE A 88 -1.92 -57.69 -30.73
CA ILE A 88 -1.87 -58.88 -29.87
C ILE A 88 -1.70 -60.14 -30.72
N VAL A 89 -2.46 -60.29 -31.81
CA VAL A 89 -2.35 -61.45 -32.70
C VAL A 89 -0.96 -61.55 -33.35
N HIS A 90 -0.38 -60.43 -33.77
CA HIS A 90 0.94 -60.42 -34.41
C HIS A 90 2.10 -60.61 -33.43
N VAL A 91 1.99 -60.12 -32.19
CA VAL A 91 3.11 -60.10 -31.24
C VAL A 91 3.04 -61.23 -30.20
N ASP A 92 1.84 -61.67 -29.80
CA ASP A 92 1.72 -62.71 -28.78
C ASP A 92 2.31 -64.04 -29.27
N LYS A 93 3.02 -64.74 -28.37
CA LYS A 93 3.71 -66.02 -28.65
C LYS A 93 4.80 -65.95 -29.72
N GLN A 94 5.20 -64.75 -30.16
CA GLN A 94 6.36 -64.59 -31.02
C GLN A 94 7.67 -64.67 -30.24
N ASN A 95 8.79 -64.75 -30.97
CA ASN A 95 10.12 -64.73 -30.39
C ASN A 95 10.99 -63.65 -31.04
N ILE A 96 11.83 -62.98 -30.26
CA ILE A 96 12.81 -62.00 -30.76
C ILE A 96 14.24 -62.48 -30.54
N LYS A 97 15.11 -62.23 -31.52
CA LYS A 97 16.55 -62.47 -31.42
C LYS A 97 17.29 -61.14 -31.26
N LEU A 98 18.04 -61.03 -30.18
CA LEU A 98 18.85 -59.87 -29.84
C LEU A 98 20.33 -60.11 -30.21
N PRO A 99 21.07 -59.08 -30.63
CA PRO A 99 22.47 -59.22 -31.04
C PRO A 99 23.35 -59.67 -29.87
N GLY A 100 24.02 -60.81 -30.02
CA GLY A 100 24.86 -61.43 -28.98
C GLY A 100 24.10 -62.30 -27.98
N PHE A 101 22.84 -62.65 -28.26
CA PHE A 101 22.11 -63.69 -27.55
C PHE A 101 21.84 -64.85 -28.50
N THR A 102 22.25 -66.06 -28.12
CA THR A 102 22.06 -67.28 -28.92
C THR A 102 20.62 -67.77 -28.87
N LYS A 103 19.96 -67.63 -27.72
CA LYS A 103 18.55 -68.01 -27.51
C LYS A 103 17.61 -66.90 -27.94
N SER A 104 16.49 -67.30 -28.55
CA SER A 104 15.41 -66.37 -28.87
C SER A 104 14.57 -66.12 -27.61
N LEU A 105 14.12 -64.87 -27.43
CA LEU A 105 13.34 -64.45 -26.26
C LEU A 105 11.85 -64.48 -26.59
N PRO A 106 11.04 -65.26 -25.87
CA PRO A 106 9.61 -65.32 -26.13
C PRO A 106 8.91 -64.07 -25.63
N LEU A 107 7.97 -63.60 -26.46
CA LEU A 107 7.09 -62.49 -26.19
C LEU A 107 5.72 -63.00 -25.74
N ARG A 108 5.13 -62.28 -24.81
CA ARG A 108 3.72 -62.41 -24.45
C ARG A 108 3.07 -61.04 -24.56
N ALA A 109 2.06 -60.93 -25.42
CA ALA A 109 1.34 -59.68 -25.62
C ALA A 109 -0.10 -59.86 -25.12
N VAL A 110 -0.55 -58.96 -24.26
CA VAL A 110 -1.88 -59.01 -23.64
C VAL A 110 -2.47 -57.60 -23.65
N GLU A 111 -3.80 -57.50 -23.78
CA GLU A 111 -4.51 -56.24 -23.55
C GLU A 111 -4.22 -55.76 -22.13
N TYR A 112 -3.66 -54.57 -22.03
CA TYR A 112 -3.39 -53.97 -20.74
C TYR A 112 -4.69 -53.44 -20.16
N LYS A 113 -5.14 -54.06 -19.08
CA LYS A 113 -6.25 -53.56 -18.27
C LYS A 113 -5.67 -52.53 -17.32
N ASN A 114 -5.99 -51.26 -17.54
CA ASN A 114 -5.67 -50.21 -16.57
C ASN A 114 -6.24 -50.62 -15.19
N GLU A 115 -5.53 -50.26 -14.12
CA GLU A 115 -6.10 -50.33 -12.76
C GLU A 115 -7.21 -49.27 -12.66
N TYR A 116 -8.45 -49.74 -12.58
CA TYR A 116 -9.63 -48.92 -12.35
C TYR A 116 -10.53 -49.65 -11.35
N PRO A 117 -11.32 -48.91 -10.55
CA PRO A 117 -12.26 -49.53 -9.65
C PRO A 117 -13.34 -50.28 -10.46
N ARG A 118 -13.64 -51.50 -10.03
CA ARG A 118 -14.72 -52.34 -10.55
C ARG A 118 -15.92 -52.31 -9.60
N PRO A 119 -17.12 -52.68 -10.07
CA PRO A 119 -18.31 -52.71 -9.23
C PRO A 119 -18.16 -53.46 -7.90
N HIS A 120 -17.44 -54.57 -7.93
CA HIS A 120 -17.13 -55.34 -6.73
C HIS A 120 -16.29 -54.55 -5.71
N ASP A 121 -15.35 -53.72 -6.17
CA ASP A 121 -14.37 -53.06 -5.31
C ASP A 121 -15.04 -51.99 -4.42
N TRP A 122 -15.92 -51.16 -4.99
CA TRP A 122 -16.68 -50.20 -4.17
C TRP A 122 -17.79 -50.89 -3.37
N THR A 123 -18.48 -51.88 -3.93
CA THR A 123 -19.53 -52.60 -3.19
C THR A 123 -18.97 -53.29 -1.95
N ALA A 124 -17.81 -53.97 -2.08
CA ALA A 124 -17.14 -54.60 -0.94
C ALA A 124 -16.69 -53.55 0.09
N PHE A 125 -16.08 -52.46 -0.35
CA PHE A 125 -15.63 -51.39 0.55
C PHE A 125 -16.77 -50.80 1.39
N PHE A 126 -17.88 -50.40 0.76
CA PHE A 126 -18.98 -49.75 1.47
C PHE A 126 -19.79 -50.73 2.33
N ARG A 127 -19.92 -52.00 1.91
CA ARG A 127 -20.59 -53.03 2.70
C ARG A 127 -19.80 -53.41 3.95
N ASP A 128 -18.48 -53.53 3.83
CA ASP A 128 -17.63 -54.06 4.89
C ASP A 128 -17.13 -52.95 5.85
N ALA A 129 -17.41 -51.68 5.55
CA ALA A 129 -16.99 -50.53 6.35
C ALA A 129 -17.98 -50.27 7.53
N PRO A 130 -17.53 -50.41 8.79
CA PRO A 130 -18.42 -50.32 9.96
C PRO A 130 -18.94 -48.90 10.25
N ASN A 131 -18.30 -47.87 9.70
CA ASN A 131 -18.59 -46.46 9.98
C ASN A 131 -19.23 -45.72 8.80
N LEU A 132 -19.81 -46.44 7.84
CA LEU A 132 -20.46 -45.88 6.65
C LEU A 132 -21.93 -46.27 6.62
N ASP A 133 -22.79 -45.29 6.39
CA ASP A 133 -24.23 -45.49 6.20
C ASP A 133 -24.61 -45.23 4.73
N GLU A 134 -25.07 -46.27 4.03
CA GLU A 134 -25.47 -46.19 2.63
C GLU A 134 -26.67 -45.26 2.36
N SER A 135 -27.47 -44.96 3.39
CA SER A 135 -28.59 -44.02 3.27
C SER A 135 -28.13 -42.56 3.23
N ILE A 136 -26.91 -42.27 3.71
CA ILE A 136 -26.37 -40.92 3.84
C ILE A 136 -25.53 -40.55 2.61
N PRO A 137 -25.82 -39.43 1.92
CA PRO A 137 -24.99 -38.93 0.83
C PRO A 137 -23.53 -38.72 1.25
N GLY A 138 -22.59 -39.19 0.43
CA GLY A 138 -21.15 -39.11 0.70
C GLY A 138 -20.61 -40.17 1.66
N GLN A 139 -21.46 -41.07 2.16
CA GLN A 139 -21.07 -42.29 2.87
C GLN A 139 -21.38 -43.57 2.07
N ARG A 140 -21.88 -43.38 0.86
CA ARG A 140 -22.28 -44.43 -0.08
C ARG A 140 -21.48 -44.27 -1.38
N PRO A 141 -21.51 -45.24 -2.31
CA PRO A 141 -20.87 -45.11 -3.62
C PRO A 141 -21.60 -44.10 -4.51
N ASP A 142 -21.41 -42.80 -4.24
CA ASP A 142 -21.99 -41.69 -4.99
C ASP A 142 -20.96 -40.64 -5.42
N THR A 143 -19.72 -40.73 -4.93
CA THR A 143 -18.67 -39.75 -5.16
C THR A 143 -17.52 -40.36 -5.96
N ILE A 144 -17.24 -39.78 -7.13
CA ILE A 144 -16.08 -40.11 -7.95
C ILE A 144 -14.95 -39.11 -7.67
N VAL A 145 -13.71 -39.62 -7.69
CA VAL A 145 -12.50 -38.82 -7.59
C VAL A 145 -11.78 -38.89 -8.93
N ILE A 146 -11.56 -37.74 -9.55
CA ILE A 146 -10.86 -37.63 -10.83
C ILE A 146 -9.58 -36.84 -10.60
N ARG A 147 -8.44 -37.46 -10.90
CA ARG A 147 -7.11 -36.88 -10.81
C ARG A 147 -6.54 -36.63 -12.20
N ASP A 148 -5.53 -35.77 -12.25
CA ASP A 148 -4.80 -35.39 -13.47
C ASP A 148 -5.64 -34.67 -14.54
N LEU A 149 -6.67 -33.93 -14.13
CA LEU A 149 -7.43 -33.08 -15.06
C LEU A 149 -6.61 -31.84 -15.46
N PRO A 150 -6.42 -31.52 -16.75
CA PRO A 150 -5.67 -30.33 -17.15
C PRO A 150 -6.41 -29.04 -16.78
N ILE A 151 -5.77 -28.14 -16.03
CA ILE A 151 -6.40 -26.91 -15.54
C ILE A 151 -6.98 -26.08 -16.69
N ARG A 152 -6.18 -25.85 -17.73
CA ARG A 152 -6.53 -25.01 -18.89
C ARG A 152 -7.78 -25.45 -19.65
N TRP A 153 -8.23 -26.70 -19.47
CA TRP A 153 -9.44 -27.21 -20.13
C TRP A 153 -10.72 -26.89 -19.35
N PHE A 154 -10.57 -26.54 -18.06
CA PHE A 154 -11.67 -26.27 -17.13
C PHE A 154 -11.65 -24.83 -16.62
N ILE A 155 -10.86 -23.93 -17.21
CA ILE A 155 -10.89 -22.50 -16.87
C ILE A 155 -12.17 -21.83 -17.40
N ASP A 156 -12.58 -20.76 -16.72
CA ASP A 156 -13.57 -19.86 -17.25
C ASP A 156 -12.91 -18.73 -18.03
N ASN A 157 -13.23 -18.62 -19.32
CA ASN A 157 -12.62 -17.64 -20.21
C ASN A 157 -13.09 -16.21 -19.92
N GLU A 158 -14.25 -16.06 -19.27
CA GLU A 158 -14.85 -14.75 -18.99
C GLU A 158 -14.04 -13.93 -17.98
N PHE A 159 -13.28 -14.59 -17.10
CA PHE A 159 -12.58 -13.95 -15.98
C PHE A 159 -11.06 -13.97 -16.08
N ASN A 160 -10.51 -14.41 -17.23
CA ASN A 160 -9.06 -14.61 -17.43
C ASN A 160 -8.42 -15.37 -16.24
N SER A 161 -9.12 -16.39 -15.75
CA SER A 161 -8.72 -17.16 -14.57
C SER A 161 -7.62 -18.16 -14.94
N GLU A 162 -6.55 -18.22 -14.13
CA GLU A 162 -5.54 -19.28 -14.20
C GLU A 162 -5.95 -20.55 -13.42
N GLN A 163 -7.12 -20.51 -12.77
CA GLN A 163 -7.63 -21.59 -11.92
C GLN A 163 -8.81 -22.32 -12.58
N PRO A 164 -8.96 -23.64 -12.32
CA PRO A 164 -10.11 -24.39 -12.82
C PRO A 164 -11.41 -23.87 -12.20
N SER A 165 -12.51 -23.99 -12.93
CA SER A 165 -13.84 -23.59 -12.50
C SER A 165 -14.69 -24.80 -12.12
N GLU A 166 -15.31 -24.76 -10.94
CA GLU A 166 -16.28 -25.76 -10.50
C GLU A 166 -17.43 -25.92 -11.50
N GLN A 167 -17.88 -24.81 -12.10
CA GLN A 167 -18.97 -24.79 -13.06
C GLN A 167 -18.61 -25.59 -14.33
N ARG A 168 -17.38 -25.45 -14.84
CA ARG A 168 -16.92 -26.20 -16.02
C ARG A 168 -16.79 -27.69 -15.74
N VAL A 169 -16.35 -28.07 -14.54
CA VAL A 169 -16.34 -29.47 -14.10
C VAL A 169 -17.77 -30.00 -14.03
N ARG A 170 -18.68 -29.26 -13.41
CA ARG A 170 -20.10 -29.62 -13.31
C ARG A 170 -20.72 -29.83 -14.70
N GLU A 171 -20.50 -28.91 -15.64
CA GLU A 171 -21.00 -29.02 -17.01
C GLU A 171 -20.44 -30.23 -17.76
N ALA A 172 -19.14 -30.52 -17.62
CA ALA A 172 -18.51 -31.65 -18.28
C ALA A 172 -19.06 -33.01 -17.79
N PHE A 173 -19.30 -33.16 -16.49
CA PHE A 173 -19.69 -34.45 -15.89
C PHE A 173 -21.20 -34.60 -15.68
N LYS A 174 -22.00 -33.55 -15.88
CA LYS A 174 -23.48 -33.61 -15.75
C LYS A 174 -24.14 -34.60 -16.72
N CYS A 175 -23.49 -34.93 -17.84
CA CYS A 175 -24.01 -35.89 -18.83
C CYS A 175 -24.24 -37.31 -18.26
N PHE A 176 -23.59 -37.67 -17.15
CA PHE A 176 -23.77 -38.97 -16.50
C PHE A 176 -24.96 -39.00 -15.54
N GLY A 177 -25.37 -37.84 -15.02
CA GLY A 177 -26.54 -37.65 -14.17
C GLY A 177 -26.42 -36.41 -13.30
N ASP A 178 -27.43 -36.16 -12.47
CA ASP A 178 -27.49 -34.97 -11.64
C ASP A 178 -26.41 -34.97 -10.55
N ILE A 179 -25.66 -33.87 -10.51
CA ILE A 179 -24.55 -33.67 -9.57
C ILE A 179 -25.07 -32.93 -8.34
N ARG A 180 -24.84 -33.51 -7.16
CA ARG A 180 -25.16 -32.90 -5.86
C ARG A 180 -24.09 -31.86 -5.51
N ASN A 181 -22.85 -32.30 -5.33
CA ASN A 181 -21.73 -31.46 -4.91
C ASN A 181 -20.52 -31.68 -5.82
N VAL A 182 -19.73 -30.64 -6.01
CA VAL A 182 -18.41 -30.70 -6.63
C VAL A 182 -17.43 -30.00 -5.68
N ASP A 183 -16.24 -30.56 -5.52
CA ASP A 183 -15.18 -29.93 -4.75
C ASP A 183 -13.86 -30.03 -5.54
N ILE A 184 -13.10 -28.94 -5.51
CA ILE A 184 -11.78 -28.84 -6.12
C ILE A 184 -10.82 -28.42 -5.00
N PRO A 185 -10.11 -29.38 -4.36
CA PRO A 185 -9.30 -29.12 -3.17
C PRO A 185 -8.26 -28.00 -3.35
N MET A 186 -7.69 -27.86 -4.56
CA MET A 186 -6.68 -26.83 -4.82
C MET A 186 -7.20 -25.39 -4.74
N LEU A 187 -8.52 -25.17 -4.78
CA LEU A 187 -9.16 -23.85 -4.70
C LEU A 187 -9.55 -23.47 -3.27
N ASP A 188 -9.59 -24.42 -2.35
CA ASP A 188 -10.02 -24.20 -0.97
C ASP A 188 -8.79 -23.94 -0.07
N PRO A 189 -8.66 -22.77 0.58
CA PRO A 189 -7.55 -22.47 1.48
C PRO A 189 -7.46 -23.41 2.70
N VAL A 190 -8.56 -24.09 3.04
CA VAL A 190 -8.56 -25.11 4.10
C VAL A 190 -7.86 -26.40 3.65
N GLN A 191 -7.93 -26.71 2.36
CA GLN A 191 -7.36 -27.91 1.77
C GLN A 191 -6.01 -27.64 1.07
N ASN A 192 -5.75 -26.39 0.69
CA ASN A 192 -4.54 -25.93 0.04
C ASN A 192 -3.87 -24.79 0.85
N ILE A 193 -2.82 -25.17 1.59
CA ILE A 193 -2.06 -24.28 2.47
C ILE A 193 -1.41 -23.13 1.70
N GLU A 194 -1.07 -23.32 0.42
CA GLU A 194 -0.43 -22.27 -0.40
C GLU A 194 -1.32 -21.03 -0.53
N LEU A 195 -2.65 -21.21 -0.51
CA LEU A 195 -3.61 -20.12 -0.58
C LEU A 195 -3.66 -19.29 0.71
N LEU A 196 -3.23 -19.82 1.86
CA LEU A 196 -3.22 -19.07 3.12
C LEU A 196 -2.28 -17.85 3.05
N SER A 197 -1.19 -17.95 2.28
CA SER A 197 -0.28 -16.83 2.03
C SER A 197 -0.98 -15.66 1.32
N LYS A 198 -1.90 -15.97 0.39
CA LYS A 198 -2.68 -14.99 -0.38
C LYS A 198 -3.75 -14.30 0.47
N LEU A 199 -4.09 -14.84 1.64
CA LEU A 199 -5.05 -14.24 2.58
C LEU A 199 -4.45 -13.13 3.45
N GLY A 200 -3.18 -12.77 3.25
CA GLY A 200 -2.49 -11.73 4.04
C GLY A 200 -2.13 -12.20 5.45
N LEU A 201 -1.98 -13.52 5.64
CA LEU A 201 -1.58 -14.11 6.91
C LEU A 201 -0.05 -14.18 7.02
N ASN A 202 0.46 -13.95 8.22
CA ASN A 202 1.89 -14.08 8.51
C ASN A 202 2.28 -15.55 8.67
N LYS A 203 3.57 -15.88 8.52
CA LYS A 203 4.09 -17.26 8.65
C LYS A 203 3.68 -17.95 9.96
N SER A 204 3.62 -17.21 11.07
CA SER A 204 3.20 -17.73 12.37
C SER A 204 1.70 -18.07 12.43
N ASP A 205 0.86 -17.26 11.80
CA ASP A 205 -0.59 -17.50 11.70
C ASP A 205 -0.85 -18.70 10.78
N ILE A 206 -0.17 -18.76 9.63
CA ILE A 206 -0.23 -19.91 8.70
C ILE A 206 0.11 -21.20 9.43
N SER A 207 1.24 -21.24 10.16
CA SER A 207 1.64 -22.45 10.89
C SER A 207 0.61 -22.90 11.94
N LYS A 208 0.01 -21.95 12.68
CA LYS A 208 -1.04 -22.23 13.66
C LYS A 208 -2.32 -22.73 13.03
N GLU A 209 -2.77 -22.08 11.96
CA GLU A 209 -4.01 -22.45 11.27
C GLU A 209 -3.85 -23.77 10.51
N THR A 210 -2.71 -24.02 9.84
CA THR A 210 -2.41 -25.33 9.24
C THR A 210 -2.48 -26.45 10.27
N LYS A 211 -1.92 -26.23 11.47
CA LYS A 211 -2.00 -27.22 12.56
C LYS A 211 -3.44 -27.42 13.03
N TYR A 212 -4.17 -26.34 13.29
CA TYR A 212 -5.56 -26.41 13.73
C TYR A 212 -6.44 -27.15 12.72
N ILE A 213 -6.31 -26.82 11.43
CA ILE A 213 -7.05 -27.45 10.34
C ILE A 213 -6.76 -28.95 10.29
N ARG A 214 -5.48 -29.34 10.36
CA ARG A 214 -5.07 -30.75 10.40
C ARG A 214 -5.67 -31.49 11.59
N ASP A 215 -5.60 -30.90 12.79
CA ASP A 215 -6.11 -31.52 14.02
C ASP A 215 -7.65 -31.64 13.99
N TYR A 216 -8.34 -30.67 13.37
CA TYR A 216 -9.81 -30.62 13.33
C TYR A 216 -10.44 -31.51 12.24
N LEU A 217 -9.80 -31.58 11.07
CA LEU A 217 -10.24 -32.38 9.92
C LEU A 217 -9.70 -33.81 9.96
N GLY A 218 -8.58 -34.04 10.65
CA GLY A 218 -7.86 -35.32 10.67
C GLY A 218 -6.82 -35.42 9.54
N GLU A 219 -5.83 -36.30 9.70
CA GLU A 219 -4.66 -36.40 8.81
C GLU A 219 -4.98 -36.71 7.33
N ALA A 220 -6.19 -37.22 7.03
CA ALA A 220 -6.58 -37.75 5.73
C ALA A 220 -6.95 -36.70 4.66
N GLU A 221 -6.91 -35.39 4.95
CA GLU A 221 -7.37 -34.34 4.00
C GLU A 221 -6.24 -33.57 3.26
N ASN A 222 -4.97 -33.95 3.43
CA ASN A 222 -3.87 -33.33 2.67
C ASN A 222 -3.77 -33.91 1.26
N ILE A 223 -4.49 -33.32 0.30
CA ILE A 223 -4.47 -33.76 -1.12
C ILE A 223 -3.61 -32.86 -2.02
N VAL A 224 -3.01 -31.81 -1.48
CA VAL A 224 -2.11 -30.95 -2.27
C VAL A 224 -0.74 -30.85 -1.60
N SER A 225 -0.10 -32.00 -1.40
CA SER A 225 1.35 -32.05 -1.53
C SER A 225 1.65 -32.29 -2.99
N SER A 226 2.30 -31.31 -3.61
CA SER A 226 2.91 -31.36 -4.93
C SER A 226 3.50 -32.75 -5.21
N SER A 227 3.25 -33.22 -6.42
CA SER A 227 3.53 -34.57 -6.92
C SER A 227 4.99 -35.01 -6.72
N SER A 228 5.27 -35.69 -5.62
CA SER A 228 6.26 -36.77 -5.48
C SER A 228 6.19 -37.27 -4.04
N ASP A 229 5.64 -38.47 -3.83
CA ASP A 229 6.13 -39.45 -2.86
C ASP A 229 5.12 -40.59 -2.72
N LEU A 230 5.26 -41.57 -3.62
CA LEU A 230 4.83 -42.93 -3.36
C LEU A 230 5.92 -43.59 -2.49
N LEU A 231 5.53 -43.99 -1.28
CA LEU A 231 6.01 -45.17 -0.54
C LEU A 231 7.48 -45.60 -0.77
N SER A 232 8.36 -45.34 0.20
CA SER A 232 9.26 -46.38 0.71
C SER A 232 9.59 -46.12 2.18
N SER A 233 8.93 -46.86 3.07
CA SER A 233 9.56 -47.23 4.33
C SER A 233 10.64 -48.25 3.99
N ASP A 234 11.89 -47.82 3.98
CA ASP A 234 12.99 -48.76 4.20
C ASP A 234 14.13 -48.05 4.92
N ASP A 235 14.47 -48.62 6.07
CA ASP A 235 15.42 -48.14 7.05
C ASP A 235 16.73 -48.88 6.78
N SER A 236 17.74 -48.23 6.20
CA SER A 236 19.12 -48.73 6.21
C SER A 236 20.14 -47.65 5.82
N ARG A 237 21.14 -47.53 6.70
CA ARG A 237 22.23 -46.55 6.70
C ARG A 237 23.34 -46.84 5.67
N ASN A 238 24.04 -45.76 5.29
CA ASN A 238 25.42 -45.65 4.78
C ASN A 238 25.78 -46.19 3.38
N ASN A 239 26.02 -45.27 2.42
CA ASN A 239 27.33 -45.09 1.76
C ASN A 239 27.34 -43.83 0.84
N PRO A 240 28.38 -42.97 0.83
CA PRO A 240 28.50 -41.87 -0.13
C PRO A 240 29.39 -42.23 -1.32
N GLN A 241 28.99 -41.81 -2.53
CA GLN A 241 29.80 -41.46 -3.73
C GLN A 241 29.20 -42.01 -5.03
N LYS A 242 28.70 -41.11 -5.88
CA LYS A 242 29.17 -40.84 -7.26
C LYS A 242 28.13 -39.98 -7.99
N GLY A 243 28.55 -38.80 -8.43
CA GLY A 243 27.79 -37.99 -9.38
C GLY A 243 27.91 -38.53 -10.80
N PHE A 244 26.99 -38.14 -11.67
CA PHE A 244 27.19 -37.73 -13.07
C PHE A 244 25.82 -37.42 -13.70
N GLY A 245 25.76 -36.37 -14.53
CA GLY A 245 24.68 -36.16 -15.51
C GLY A 245 23.81 -34.92 -15.32
N ARG A 246 24.38 -33.74 -15.59
CA ARG A 246 23.59 -32.56 -15.97
C ARG A 246 22.81 -32.89 -17.25
N ILE A 247 21.51 -32.62 -17.26
CA ILE A 247 20.66 -32.69 -18.45
C ILE A 247 20.43 -31.25 -18.94
N ASP A 248 20.59 -31.06 -20.24
CA ASP A 248 20.51 -29.79 -20.97
C ASP A 248 19.11 -29.14 -20.90
N PRO A 249 19.02 -27.79 -20.87
CA PRO A 249 17.76 -27.08 -20.63
C PRO A 249 16.95 -26.76 -21.90
N ASN A 250 17.03 -27.57 -22.96
CA ASN A 250 16.41 -27.23 -24.25
C ASN A 250 15.53 -28.34 -24.86
N SER A 251 14.60 -28.88 -24.06
CA SER A 251 13.33 -29.40 -24.58
C SER A 251 12.25 -28.43 -24.12
N GLY A 252 11.43 -27.93 -25.04
CA GLY A 252 10.43 -26.86 -24.83
C GLY A 252 9.39 -27.17 -23.75
N SER A 253 9.83 -27.13 -22.49
CA SER A 253 8.99 -27.00 -21.32
C SER A 253 8.46 -25.58 -21.33
N PHE A 254 7.19 -25.42 -21.71
CA PHE A 254 6.43 -24.21 -21.50
C PHE A 254 6.41 -23.92 -19.99
N SER A 255 7.46 -23.26 -19.51
CA SER A 255 7.58 -22.77 -18.14
C SER A 255 6.82 -21.44 -18.08
N ALA A 256 5.50 -21.54 -18.09
CA ALA A 256 4.60 -20.43 -17.82
C ALA A 256 3.74 -20.81 -16.62
N GLY A 257 4.24 -20.46 -15.42
CA GLY A 257 3.57 -20.63 -14.13
C GLY A 257 4.21 -21.73 -13.28
N ASP A 258 4.76 -21.35 -12.12
CA ASP A 258 5.35 -22.23 -11.09
C ASP A 258 4.28 -23.06 -10.33
N GLY A 259 3.19 -23.44 -11.03
CA GLY A 259 2.00 -24.05 -10.46
C GLY A 259 1.64 -25.38 -11.11
N PRO A 260 0.79 -26.21 -10.46
CA PRO A 260 0.40 -27.50 -11.00
C PRO A 260 -0.35 -27.32 -12.34
N LEU A 261 0.00 -28.11 -13.36
CA LEU A 261 -0.69 -28.09 -14.67
C LEU A 261 -2.01 -28.89 -14.66
N THR A 262 -2.17 -29.74 -13.66
CA THR A 262 -3.33 -30.61 -13.48
C THR A 262 -3.94 -30.46 -12.09
N PHE A 263 -5.20 -30.88 -11.93
CA PHE A 263 -5.91 -30.82 -10.66
C PHE A 263 -6.70 -32.10 -10.39
N THR A 264 -7.07 -32.24 -9.12
CA THR A 264 -7.98 -33.29 -8.62
C THR A 264 -9.33 -32.68 -8.32
N THR A 265 -10.41 -33.39 -8.64
CA THR A 265 -11.78 -33.01 -8.29
C THR A 265 -12.58 -34.18 -7.75
N TYR A 266 -13.51 -33.84 -6.88
CA TYR A 266 -14.52 -34.74 -6.33
C TYR A 266 -15.86 -34.36 -6.91
N VAL A 267 -16.55 -35.34 -7.51
CA VAL A 267 -17.89 -35.13 -8.08
C VAL A 267 -18.85 -36.13 -7.42
N GLN A 268 -19.82 -35.61 -6.68
CA GLN A 268 -20.85 -36.40 -6.02
C GLN A 268 -22.15 -36.35 -6.82
N TYR A 269 -22.67 -37.51 -7.20
CA TYR A 269 -23.96 -37.64 -7.89
C TYR A 269 -25.11 -37.80 -6.91
N GLN A 270 -26.32 -37.41 -7.34
CA GLN A 270 -27.53 -37.62 -6.54
C GLN A 270 -27.93 -39.11 -6.48
N HIS A 271 -27.66 -39.86 -7.54
CA HIS A 271 -28.10 -41.25 -7.71
C HIS A 271 -26.92 -42.20 -7.99
N PHE A 272 -27.00 -43.41 -7.43
CA PHE A 272 -26.02 -44.48 -7.66
C PHE A 272 -25.86 -44.85 -9.15
N LEU A 273 -26.96 -44.84 -9.91
CA LEU A 273 -26.92 -45.18 -11.33
C LEU A 273 -26.03 -44.20 -12.12
N ALA A 274 -26.07 -42.91 -11.78
CA ALA A 274 -25.21 -41.90 -12.40
C ALA A 274 -23.74 -42.12 -12.03
N PHE A 275 -23.46 -42.43 -10.76
CA PHE A 275 -22.12 -42.78 -10.28
C PHE A 275 -21.54 -44.00 -11.03
N SER A 276 -22.29 -45.11 -11.10
CA SER A 276 -21.84 -46.34 -11.78
C SER A 276 -21.61 -46.09 -13.26
N LYS A 277 -22.53 -45.37 -13.93
CA LYS A 277 -22.41 -44.98 -15.33
C LYS A 277 -21.18 -44.11 -15.58
N ALA A 278 -20.91 -43.14 -14.69
CA ALA A 278 -19.75 -42.25 -14.81
C ALA A 278 -18.42 -43.01 -14.68
N ILE A 279 -18.26 -43.86 -13.66
CA ILE A 279 -17.03 -44.67 -13.50
C ILE A 279 -16.84 -45.59 -14.70
N GLU A 280 -17.89 -46.24 -15.17
CA GLU A 280 -17.81 -47.15 -16.30
C GLU A 280 -17.43 -46.44 -17.61
N ALA A 281 -18.00 -45.25 -17.87
CA ALA A 281 -17.69 -44.46 -19.06
C ALA A 281 -16.28 -43.83 -19.02
N LEU A 282 -15.81 -43.42 -17.84
CA LEU A 282 -14.48 -42.85 -17.64
C LEU A 282 -13.38 -43.92 -17.51
N ARG A 283 -13.76 -45.20 -17.60
CA ARG A 283 -12.86 -46.34 -17.46
C ARG A 283 -12.02 -46.55 -18.70
N GLY A 284 -10.70 -46.41 -18.55
CA GLY A 284 -9.78 -46.68 -19.67
C GLY A 284 -10.06 -45.77 -20.86
N VAL A 285 -10.24 -44.48 -20.60
CA VAL A 285 -10.36 -43.44 -21.63
C VAL A 285 -9.35 -42.33 -21.37
N LYS A 286 -8.98 -41.60 -22.42
CA LYS A 286 -8.30 -40.31 -22.35
C LYS A 286 -9.33 -39.21 -22.53
N LEU A 287 -9.12 -38.10 -21.84
CA LEU A 287 -9.87 -36.88 -22.07
C LEU A 287 -9.27 -36.19 -23.29
N LEU A 288 -10.12 -35.79 -24.23
CA LEU A 288 -9.76 -35.10 -25.46
C LEU A 288 -10.39 -33.71 -25.44
N TYR A 289 -9.59 -32.67 -25.59
CA TYR A 289 -10.02 -31.29 -25.69
C TYR A 289 -9.91 -30.80 -27.13
N SER A 290 -11.01 -30.26 -27.64
CA SER A 290 -11.14 -29.66 -28.97
C SER A 290 -11.75 -28.25 -28.78
N PRO A 291 -10.92 -27.19 -28.81
CA PRO A 291 -11.34 -25.83 -28.46
C PRO A 291 -12.25 -25.16 -29.50
N GLU A 292 -12.26 -25.64 -30.75
CA GLU A 292 -12.87 -24.97 -31.89
C GLU A 292 -13.91 -25.87 -32.58
N LYS A 293 -15.02 -25.28 -33.03
CA LYS A 293 -16.03 -25.94 -33.88
C LYS A 293 -15.66 -25.87 -35.37
N THR A 294 -14.38 -25.77 -35.70
CA THR A 294 -13.93 -26.08 -37.05
C THR A 294 -14.19 -27.56 -37.28
N GLU A 295 -14.59 -27.91 -38.51
CA GLU A 295 -14.98 -29.24 -38.97
C GLU A 295 -14.28 -30.41 -38.24
N PRO A 296 -14.95 -31.57 -38.04
CA PRO A 296 -14.57 -32.60 -37.06
C PRO A 296 -13.18 -33.28 -37.21
N PHE A 297 -12.28 -32.79 -38.07
CA PHE A 297 -11.05 -33.47 -38.48
C PHE A 297 -9.80 -32.60 -38.64
N ASP A 298 -9.72 -31.40 -38.06
CA ASP A 298 -8.40 -30.78 -37.84
C ASP A 298 -7.75 -31.37 -36.57
N GLU A 299 -7.02 -32.48 -36.75
CA GLU A 299 -6.22 -33.14 -35.69
C GLU A 299 -5.12 -32.23 -35.12
N SER A 300 -4.81 -31.12 -35.80
CA SER A 300 -3.75 -30.17 -35.44
C SER A 300 -4.03 -29.38 -34.14
N ASN A 301 -5.29 -29.26 -33.73
CA ASN A 301 -5.69 -28.45 -32.56
C ASN A 301 -6.38 -29.27 -31.45
N GLN A 302 -6.23 -30.60 -31.48
CA GLN A 302 -6.79 -31.50 -30.47
C GLN A 302 -5.73 -31.88 -29.44
N PHE A 303 -6.10 -31.84 -28.17
CA PHE A 303 -5.20 -32.17 -27.07
C PHE A 303 -5.74 -33.36 -26.28
N ALA A 304 -4.90 -34.33 -25.96
CA ALA A 304 -5.29 -35.52 -25.21
C ALA A 304 -4.57 -35.60 -23.86
N ALA A 305 -5.29 -35.93 -22.80
CA ALA A 305 -4.79 -36.06 -21.45
C ALA A 305 -5.23 -37.39 -20.84
N SER A 306 -4.32 -38.01 -20.08
CA SER A 306 -4.66 -39.19 -19.29
C SER A 306 -5.24 -38.73 -17.96
N ILE A 307 -6.35 -39.33 -17.56
CA ILE A 307 -7.00 -39.06 -16.28
C ILE A 307 -7.01 -40.32 -15.43
N LEU A 308 -7.01 -40.16 -14.11
CA LEU A 308 -7.13 -41.27 -13.17
C LEU A 308 -8.45 -41.15 -12.42
N VAL A 309 -9.23 -42.22 -12.41
CA VAL A 309 -10.58 -42.24 -11.86
C VAL A 309 -10.65 -43.27 -10.76
N ASP A 310 -11.16 -42.87 -9.60
CA ASP A 310 -11.37 -43.73 -8.44
C ASP A 310 -12.70 -43.38 -7.75
N PHE A 311 -13.13 -44.18 -6.78
CA PHE A 311 -14.23 -43.82 -5.89
C PHE A 311 -13.69 -43.25 -4.58
N ASP A 312 -14.48 -42.40 -3.93
CA ASP A 312 -14.09 -41.80 -2.66
C ASP A 312 -14.18 -42.80 -1.51
N ARG A 313 -13.08 -42.97 -0.78
CA ARG A 313 -12.98 -43.79 0.45
C ARG A 313 -12.96 -42.95 1.73
N THR A 314 -12.89 -41.63 1.58
CA THR A 314 -12.59 -40.69 2.66
C THR A 314 -13.81 -39.90 3.13
N GLN A 315 -14.97 -40.10 2.50
CA GLN A 315 -16.20 -39.34 2.76
C GLN A 315 -16.04 -37.83 2.51
N HIS A 316 -15.19 -37.43 1.55
CA HIS A 316 -14.77 -36.05 1.27
C HIS A 316 -15.95 -35.08 1.11
N LEU A 317 -17.02 -35.56 0.47
CA LEU A 317 -18.26 -34.83 0.21
C LEU A 317 -19.41 -35.23 1.14
N SER A 318 -19.10 -35.81 2.30
CA SER A 318 -20.09 -35.97 3.37
C SER A 318 -20.44 -34.61 3.99
N ASP A 319 -21.69 -34.46 4.42
CA ASP A 319 -22.17 -33.22 5.04
C ASP A 319 -21.36 -32.85 6.29
N ALA A 320 -20.87 -33.86 7.04
CA ALA A 320 -20.01 -33.65 8.21
C ALA A 320 -18.67 -33.01 7.84
N LYS A 321 -17.97 -33.53 6.82
CA LYS A 321 -16.69 -32.97 6.37
C LYS A 321 -16.86 -31.61 5.70
N ILE A 322 -17.87 -31.45 4.85
CA ILE A 322 -18.21 -30.15 4.24
C ILE A 322 -18.49 -29.11 5.34
N LYS A 323 -19.23 -29.46 6.39
CA LYS A 323 -19.50 -28.56 7.52
C LYS A 323 -18.21 -28.16 8.24
N LYS A 324 -17.33 -29.12 8.57
CA LYS A 324 -16.04 -28.80 9.19
C LYS A 324 -15.18 -27.89 8.32
N ARG A 325 -15.11 -28.14 7.00
CA ARG A 325 -14.38 -27.26 6.07
C ARG A 325 -14.97 -25.86 6.07
N LYS A 326 -16.29 -25.71 6.00
CA LYS A 326 -16.97 -24.40 6.08
C LYS A 326 -16.66 -23.66 7.39
N GLU A 327 -16.60 -24.35 8.52
CA GLU A 327 -16.21 -23.76 9.81
C GLU A 327 -14.76 -23.25 9.80
N CYS A 328 -13.84 -24.04 9.23
CA CYS A 328 -12.45 -23.63 9.02
C CYS A 328 -12.34 -22.43 8.07
N SER A 329 -13.04 -22.44 6.93
CA SER A 329 -13.06 -21.31 5.98
C SER A 329 -13.56 -20.04 6.66
N LEU A 330 -14.65 -20.13 7.44
CA LEU A 330 -15.18 -18.99 8.19
C LEU A 330 -14.18 -18.47 9.24
N ARG A 331 -13.43 -19.36 9.88
CA ARG A 331 -12.36 -18.99 10.82
C ARG A 331 -11.22 -18.25 10.12
N LEU A 332 -10.77 -18.76 8.96
CA LEU A 332 -9.73 -18.12 8.15
C LEU A 332 -10.18 -16.73 7.66
N ASP A 333 -11.42 -16.59 7.21
CA ASP A 333 -11.98 -15.31 6.78
C ASP A 333 -12.01 -14.28 7.91
N LYS A 334 -12.43 -14.69 9.12
CA LYS A 334 -12.41 -13.82 10.30
C LYS A 334 -10.99 -13.38 10.63
N LEU A 335 -10.02 -14.29 10.54
CA LEU A 335 -8.62 -13.98 10.80
C LEU A 335 -8.04 -13.02 9.76
N SER A 336 -8.29 -13.26 8.47
CA SER A 336 -7.85 -12.39 7.37
C SER A 336 -8.44 -10.98 7.51
N LYS A 337 -9.75 -10.86 7.81
CA LYS A 337 -10.40 -9.56 8.05
C LYS A 337 -9.81 -8.83 9.25
N LYS A 338 -9.56 -9.54 10.36
CA LYS A 338 -8.92 -8.95 11.54
C LYS A 338 -7.51 -8.42 11.24
N ARG A 339 -6.72 -9.17 10.45
CA ARG A 339 -5.38 -8.73 10.04
C ARG A 339 -5.43 -7.49 9.14
N LYS A 340 -6.30 -7.50 8.13
CA LYS A 340 -6.52 -6.33 7.27
C LYS A 340 -6.96 -5.09 8.06
N GLN A 341 -7.83 -5.28 9.06
CA GLN A 341 -8.25 -4.17 9.91
C GLN A 341 -7.12 -3.65 10.81
N GLN A 342 -6.29 -4.55 11.37
CA GLN A 342 -5.11 -4.16 12.14
C GLN A 342 -4.14 -3.34 11.30
N THR A 343 -3.84 -3.79 10.08
CA THR A 343 -2.93 -3.05 9.19
C THR A 343 -3.47 -1.66 8.84
N LEU A 344 -4.79 -1.53 8.62
CA LEU A 344 -5.42 -0.24 8.35
C LEU A 344 -5.38 0.70 9.56
N VAL A 345 -5.60 0.18 10.77
CA VAL A 345 -5.51 0.97 12.01
C VAL A 345 -4.07 1.43 12.25
N GLU A 346 -3.09 0.54 12.11
CA GLU A 346 -1.68 0.89 12.25
C GLU A 346 -1.22 1.94 11.23
N GLU A 347 -1.72 1.87 9.99
CA GLU A 347 -1.45 2.87 8.95
C GLU A 347 -2.10 4.22 9.27
N ALA A 348 -3.34 4.22 9.74
CA ALA A 348 -4.04 5.44 10.16
C ALA A 348 -3.32 6.13 11.33
N GLU A 349 -2.89 5.37 12.35
CA GLU A 349 -2.12 5.93 13.47
C GLU A 349 -0.78 6.51 13.04
N ARG A 350 -0.12 5.90 12.03
CA ARG A 350 1.14 6.44 11.48
C ARG A 350 0.91 7.78 10.78
N LEU A 351 -0.15 7.88 9.99
CA LEU A 351 -0.53 9.11 9.29
C LEU A 351 -0.92 10.22 10.28
N GLU A 352 -1.67 9.89 11.33
CA GLU A 352 -2.04 10.85 12.38
C GLU A 352 -0.81 11.40 13.09
N LYS A 353 0.11 10.52 13.51
CA LYS A 353 1.39 10.94 14.12
C LYS A 353 2.24 11.78 13.18
N GLU A 354 2.21 11.51 11.88
CA GLU A 354 2.94 12.33 10.89
C GLU A 354 2.31 13.73 10.75
N LEU A 355 0.97 13.80 10.74
CA LEU A 355 0.23 15.06 10.66
C LEU A 355 0.43 15.91 11.92
N GLU A 356 0.38 15.30 13.11
CA GLU A 356 0.69 15.98 14.37
C GLU A 356 2.12 16.53 14.39
N LYS A 357 3.11 15.75 13.93
CA LYS A 357 4.50 16.21 13.81
C LYS A 357 4.63 17.39 12.85
N LYS A 358 3.94 17.37 11.70
CA LYS A 358 3.92 18.49 10.74
C LYS A 358 3.31 19.75 11.35
N GLN A 359 2.15 19.63 12.02
CA GLN A 359 1.51 20.75 12.70
C GLN A 359 2.37 21.34 13.83
N LEU A 360 3.07 20.49 14.59
CA LEU A 360 3.97 20.95 15.63
C LEU A 360 5.17 21.69 15.03
N ALA A 361 5.75 21.18 13.94
CA ALA A 361 6.85 21.83 13.23
C ALA A 361 6.43 23.19 12.65
N GLU A 362 5.23 23.28 12.08
CA GLU A 362 4.66 24.54 11.58
C GLU A 362 4.49 25.57 12.71
N LYS A 363 3.91 25.18 13.85
CA LYS A 363 3.78 26.05 15.03
C LYS A 363 5.13 26.52 15.58
N ILE A 364 6.15 25.66 15.55
CA ILE A 364 7.51 26.03 15.95
C ILE A 364 8.08 27.06 14.97
N ALA A 365 7.96 26.82 13.66
CA ALA A 365 8.42 27.74 12.63
C ALA A 365 7.72 29.12 12.72
N GLU A 366 6.40 29.15 12.91
CA GLU A 366 5.64 30.39 13.12
C GLU A 366 6.13 31.16 14.37
N LYS A 367 6.36 30.47 15.49
CA LYS A 367 6.89 31.10 16.70
C LYS A 367 8.29 31.65 16.50
N GLU A 368 9.16 30.92 15.79
CA GLU A 368 10.51 31.37 15.46
C GLU A 368 10.47 32.61 14.56
N GLU A 369 9.59 32.64 13.56
CA GLU A 369 9.40 33.80 12.70
C GLU A 369 8.89 35.03 13.48
N MET A 370 7.87 34.82 14.32
CA MET A 370 7.33 35.89 15.19
C MET A 370 8.38 36.42 16.16
N LEU A 371 9.20 35.55 16.75
CA LEU A 371 10.31 35.96 17.61
C LEU A 371 11.36 36.76 16.81
N ARG A 372 11.65 36.36 15.58
CA ARG A 372 12.57 37.08 14.69
C ARG A 372 12.06 38.48 14.37
N LEU A 373 10.76 38.62 14.10
CA LEU A 373 10.12 39.91 13.84
C LEU A 373 10.09 40.80 15.10
N ALA A 374 9.77 40.24 16.27
CA ALA A 374 9.78 40.96 17.54
C ALA A 374 11.19 41.48 17.89
N LYS A 375 12.23 40.66 17.70
CA LYS A 375 13.64 41.07 17.87
C LYS A 375 14.03 42.22 16.92
N LYS A 376 13.51 42.22 15.68
CA LYS A 376 13.75 43.31 14.73
C LYS A 376 13.09 44.61 15.20
N ARG A 377 11.81 44.55 15.61
CA ARG A 377 11.08 45.71 16.15
C ARG A 377 11.75 46.28 17.40
N ALA A 378 12.16 45.43 18.35
CA ALA A 378 12.86 45.87 19.56
C ALA A 378 14.16 46.63 19.25
N ARG A 379 14.95 46.16 18.27
CA ARG A 379 16.16 46.86 17.80
C ARG A 379 15.84 48.20 17.13
N GLU A 380 14.72 48.31 16.43
CA GLU A 380 14.28 49.57 15.80
C GLU A 380 13.80 50.57 16.86
N GLU A 381 13.04 50.12 17.86
CA GLU A 381 12.59 50.93 19.00
C GLU A 381 13.77 51.41 19.86
N GLU A 382 14.75 50.53 20.13
CA GLU A 382 15.97 50.91 20.85
C GLU A 382 16.74 52.01 20.12
N LYS A 383 16.94 51.85 18.80
CA LYS A 383 17.58 52.89 17.96
C LYS A 383 16.78 54.19 17.96
N ALA A 384 15.46 54.14 17.89
CA ALA A 384 14.60 55.32 17.95
C ALA A 384 14.67 56.02 19.31
N ALA A 385 14.69 55.25 20.40
CA ALA A 385 14.84 55.78 21.76
C ALA A 385 16.19 56.46 21.95
N ASP A 386 17.28 55.88 21.44
CA ASP A 386 18.61 56.49 21.51
C ASP A 386 18.73 57.74 20.65
N MET A 387 18.13 57.76 19.45
CA MET A 387 17.99 58.96 18.64
C MET A 387 17.23 60.08 19.37
N LEU A 388 16.09 59.74 19.99
CA LEU A 388 15.29 60.71 20.75
C LEU A 388 16.05 61.25 21.97
N LYS A 389 16.83 60.40 22.66
CA LYS A 389 17.71 60.84 23.77
C LYS A 389 18.78 61.80 23.26
N ALA A 390 19.43 61.49 22.13
CA ALA A 390 20.44 62.36 21.52
C ALA A 390 19.86 63.71 21.09
N GLU A 391 18.66 63.71 20.51
CA GLU A 391 17.95 64.94 20.14
C GLU A 391 17.59 65.79 21.37
N LYS A 392 17.05 65.18 22.43
CA LYS A 392 16.77 65.88 23.70
C LYS A 392 18.03 66.46 24.33
N LEU A 393 19.16 65.76 24.24
CA LEU A 393 20.45 66.27 24.73
C LEU A 393 20.90 67.51 23.94
N ARG A 394 20.86 67.43 22.60
CA ARG A 394 21.16 68.58 21.72
C ARG A 394 20.27 69.78 22.01
N ARG A 395 18.97 69.55 22.21
CA ARG A 395 18.02 70.62 22.58
C ARG A 395 18.38 71.26 23.91
N ARG A 396 18.71 70.48 24.94
CA ARG A 396 19.18 71.00 26.24
C ARG A 396 20.47 71.81 26.11
N GLU A 397 21.39 71.39 25.26
CA GLU A 397 22.64 72.12 24.99
C GLU A 397 22.37 73.45 24.26
N ALA A 398 21.49 73.45 23.27
CA ALA A 398 21.05 74.65 22.57
C ALA A 398 20.30 75.62 23.50
N ASP A 399 19.42 75.12 24.38
CA ASP A 399 18.70 75.95 25.36
C ASP A 399 19.69 76.59 26.36
N LYS A 400 20.71 75.85 26.81
CA LYS A 400 21.80 76.40 27.64
C LYS A 400 22.60 77.48 26.92
N HIS A 401 22.87 77.28 25.63
CA HIS A 401 23.57 78.27 24.80
C HIS A 401 22.74 79.54 24.66
N CYS A 402 21.47 79.42 24.26
CA CYS A 402 20.54 80.54 24.13
C CYS A 402 20.36 81.29 25.46
N LYS A 403 20.30 80.58 26.60
CA LYS A 403 20.22 81.21 27.92
C LYS A 403 21.46 82.06 28.24
N ARG A 404 22.67 81.53 28.01
CA ARG A 404 23.92 82.28 28.21
C ARG A 404 23.98 83.54 27.35
N GLU A 405 23.54 83.45 26.10
CA GLU A 405 23.49 84.58 25.17
C GLU A 405 22.49 85.64 25.64
N LYS A 406 21.31 85.23 26.10
CA LYS A 406 20.30 86.14 26.67
C LYS A 406 20.80 86.82 27.95
N ASP A 407 21.45 86.07 28.85
CA ASP A 407 22.00 86.59 30.10
C ASP A 407 23.11 87.62 29.81
N ALA A 408 23.97 87.39 28.80
CA ALA A 408 24.99 88.35 28.36
C ALA A 408 24.39 89.63 27.76
N LEU A 409 23.31 89.51 26.97
CA LEU A 409 22.60 90.68 26.45
C LEU A 409 21.91 91.48 27.57
N GLN A 410 21.37 90.80 28.58
CA GLN A 410 20.75 91.46 29.73
C GLN A 410 21.77 92.27 30.55
N GLU A 411 22.97 91.73 30.76
CA GLU A 411 24.05 92.45 31.43
C GLU A 411 24.43 93.75 30.71
N GLN A 412 24.44 93.75 29.37
CA GLN A 412 24.65 94.98 28.59
C GLN A 412 23.52 96.00 28.80
N ILE A 413 22.27 95.56 28.86
CA ILE A 413 21.11 96.44 29.10
C ILE A 413 21.21 97.07 30.51
N ASP A 414 21.57 96.28 31.52
CA ASP A 414 21.67 96.76 32.89
C ASP A 414 22.79 97.81 33.03
N LEU A 415 23.92 97.63 32.32
CA LEU A 415 24.99 98.62 32.23
C LEU A 415 24.55 99.94 31.58
N ILE A 416 23.80 99.86 30.47
CA ILE A 416 23.24 101.05 29.80
C ILE A 416 22.27 101.77 30.74
N THR A 417 21.40 101.02 31.41
CA THR A 417 20.41 101.57 32.34
C THR A 417 21.08 102.28 33.53
N ALA A 418 22.12 101.67 34.12
CA ALA A 418 22.89 102.27 35.20
C ALA A 418 23.62 103.55 34.76
N HIS A 419 24.15 103.57 33.53
CA HIS A 419 24.74 104.78 32.95
C HIS A 419 23.70 105.91 32.81
N ASP A 420 22.51 105.60 32.30
CA ASP A 420 21.42 106.56 32.15
C ASP A 420 20.91 107.09 33.49
N GLU A 421 20.83 106.24 34.53
CA GLU A 421 20.48 106.66 35.89
C GLU A 421 21.54 107.57 36.50
N ALA A 422 22.83 107.25 36.33
CA ALA A 422 23.92 108.11 36.76
C ALA A 422 23.86 109.48 36.06
N TYR A 423 23.50 109.50 34.78
CA TYR A 423 23.30 110.73 34.02
C TYR A 423 22.11 111.54 34.55
N ARG A 424 20.96 110.90 34.80
CA ARG A 424 19.77 111.53 35.42
C ARG A 424 20.08 112.11 36.81
N ASN A 425 20.84 111.39 37.63
CA ASN A 425 21.21 111.85 38.97
C ASN A 425 22.09 113.11 38.94
N LYS A 426 23.04 113.19 37.99
CA LYS A 426 23.84 114.41 37.78
C LYS A 426 22.97 115.58 37.32
N LEU A 427 22.00 115.34 36.43
CA LEU A 427 21.07 116.36 35.98
C LEU A 427 20.24 116.91 37.16
N ALA A 428 19.68 116.02 37.99
CA ALA A 428 18.91 116.41 39.17
C ALA A 428 19.73 117.19 40.21
N GLN A 429 21.03 116.90 40.35
CA GLN A 429 21.92 117.69 41.22
C GLN A 429 22.14 119.11 40.69
N ALA A 430 22.29 119.27 39.37
CA ALA A 430 22.42 120.59 38.73
C ALA A 430 21.15 121.43 38.93
N GLU A 431 19.96 120.82 38.77
CA GLU A 431 18.68 121.48 39.01
C GLU A 431 18.53 121.99 40.45
N ARG A 432 18.93 121.20 41.46
CA ARG A 432 18.93 121.63 42.87
C ARG A 432 19.84 122.83 43.12
N LEU A 433 21.01 122.86 42.47
CA LEU A 433 21.97 123.96 42.62
C LEU A 433 21.42 125.26 42.03
N ILE A 434 20.76 125.17 40.88
CA ILE A 434 20.07 126.30 40.24
C ILE A 434 18.95 126.84 41.15
N ALA A 435 18.14 125.95 41.73
CA ALA A 435 17.09 126.35 42.66
C ALA A 435 17.64 127.07 43.91
N PHE A 436 18.75 126.60 44.47
CA PHE A 436 19.41 127.22 45.62
C PHE A 436 19.94 128.64 45.31
N LEU A 437 20.56 128.83 44.14
CA LEU A 437 21.08 130.14 43.73
C LEU A 437 19.94 131.16 43.52
N ASN A 438 18.82 130.71 42.94
CA ASN A 438 17.63 131.55 42.74
C ASN A 438 17.00 132.01 44.07
N ASP A 439 16.92 131.14 45.08
CA ASP A 439 16.39 131.50 46.40
C ASP A 439 17.28 132.53 47.13
N LYS A 440 18.60 132.46 46.92
CA LYS A 440 19.58 133.40 47.51
C LYS A 440 19.49 134.80 46.89
N LEU A 441 19.17 134.89 45.59
CA LEU A 441 18.91 136.16 44.90
C LEU A 441 17.63 136.82 45.43
N ARG A 442 16.57 136.04 45.65
CA ARG A 442 15.27 136.53 46.17
C ARG A 442 15.41 137.22 47.53
N LYS A 443 16.12 136.60 48.48
CA LYS A 443 16.35 137.12 49.85
C LYS A 443 17.29 138.34 49.92
N ARG A 444 17.92 138.73 48.80
CA ARG A 444 18.71 139.97 48.70
C ARG A 444 17.83 141.15 48.29
N SER A 445 16.86 140.92 47.41
CA SER A 445 15.89 141.94 47.00
C SER A 445 14.93 142.36 48.14
N GLU A 446 14.54 141.43 49.00
CA GLU A 446 13.61 141.70 50.12
C GLU A 446 14.24 142.55 51.24
N ARG A 447 15.58 142.57 51.38
CA ARG A 447 16.30 143.37 52.39
C ARG A 447 16.49 144.85 52.02
N GLU A 448 16.30 145.20 50.75
CA GLU A 448 16.40 146.59 50.29
C GLU A 448 15.09 147.38 50.47
N PHE A 449 13.95 146.71 50.72
CA PHE A 449 12.61 147.33 50.77
C PHE A 449 12.18 147.85 52.17
N GLU A 450 12.82 147.45 53.27
CA GLU A 450 12.37 147.74 54.65
C GLU A 450 13.03 148.96 55.34
N ARG A 451 13.66 149.89 54.61
CA ARG A 451 14.39 151.06 55.20
C ARG A 451 13.98 152.46 54.69
N GLU A 452 12.72 152.70 54.33
CA GLU A 452 12.21 154.07 54.13
C GLU A 452 11.12 154.43 55.15
N LYS A 453 11.36 155.53 55.89
CA LYS A 453 10.63 156.05 57.06
C LYS A 453 9.65 157.19 56.70
N PRO A 454 8.71 157.56 57.60
CA PRO A 454 7.38 158.08 57.28
C PRO A 454 7.23 159.63 57.33
N ASP A 455 8.10 160.39 56.65
CA ASP A 455 7.95 161.86 56.51
C ASP A 455 7.41 162.30 55.13
N ASP A 456 7.50 161.44 54.10
CA ASP A 456 6.99 161.73 52.74
C ASP A 456 5.48 161.53 52.57
N GLN A 457 4.84 160.75 53.46
CA GLN A 457 3.38 160.56 53.44
C GLN A 457 2.62 161.81 53.92
N LEU A 458 3.15 162.51 54.93
CA LEU A 458 2.56 163.74 55.46
C LEU A 458 2.69 164.92 54.48
N MET A 459 3.77 164.95 53.69
CA MET A 459 3.96 165.92 52.61
C MET A 459 3.01 165.67 51.43
N ARG A 460 2.75 164.40 51.08
CA ARG A 460 1.76 164.03 50.06
C ARG A 460 0.32 164.35 50.47
N GLU A 461 -0.05 164.15 51.74
CA GLU A 461 -1.36 164.55 52.27
C GLU A 461 -1.58 166.06 52.21
N ARG A 462 -0.56 166.87 52.56
CA ARG A 462 -0.64 168.35 52.44
C ARG A 462 -0.83 168.82 51.00
N ILE A 463 -0.22 168.15 50.02
CA ILE A 463 -0.36 168.47 48.58
C ILE A 463 -1.75 168.08 48.06
N LEU A 464 -2.29 166.94 48.52
CA LEU A 464 -3.63 166.48 48.15
C LEU A 464 -4.75 167.33 48.78
N ALA A 465 -4.61 167.74 50.04
CA ALA A 465 -5.55 168.64 50.71
C ALA A 465 -5.64 170.02 50.02
N ARG A 466 -4.51 170.54 49.50
CA ARG A 466 -4.47 171.79 48.74
C ARG A 466 -5.16 171.68 47.38
N ARG A 467 -5.05 170.52 46.70
CA ARG A 467 -5.81 170.22 45.46
C ARG A 467 -7.31 170.01 45.71
N GLU A 468 -7.70 169.47 46.86
CA GLU A 468 -9.11 169.30 47.24
C GLU A 468 -9.80 170.63 47.55
N GLN A 469 -9.10 171.57 48.19
CA GLN A 469 -9.61 172.93 48.44
C GLN A 469 -9.78 173.73 47.15
N ASP A 470 -8.82 173.69 46.23
CA ASP A 470 -8.94 174.31 44.89
C ASP A 470 -10.13 173.73 44.09
N LEU A 471 -10.43 172.43 44.25
CA LEU A 471 -11.61 171.80 43.65
C LEU A 471 -12.93 172.26 44.30
N ARG A 472 -12.95 172.50 45.62
CA ARG A 472 -14.12 173.07 46.32
C ARG A 472 -14.39 174.52 45.94
N GLU A 473 -13.35 175.35 45.79
CA GLU A 473 -13.48 176.71 45.26
C GLU A 473 -13.98 176.72 43.81
N ARG A 474 -13.48 175.81 42.96
CA ARG A 474 -13.97 175.63 41.58
C ARG A 474 -15.41 175.11 41.48
N LEU A 475 -15.89 174.34 42.45
CA LEU A 475 -17.28 173.84 42.49
C LEU A 475 -18.27 174.89 43.01
N LEU A 476 -17.88 175.77 43.92
CA LEU A 476 -18.75 176.84 44.41
C LEU A 476 -18.70 178.11 43.55
N GLN A 477 -17.58 178.41 42.87
CA GLN A 477 -17.59 179.36 41.73
C GLN A 477 -18.52 178.92 40.60
N LYS A 478 -18.76 177.61 40.44
CA LYS A 478 -19.80 177.07 39.56
C LYS A 478 -21.23 177.23 40.11
N MET A 479 -21.44 177.37 41.42
CA MET A 479 -22.77 177.55 42.02
C MET A 479 -23.17 179.02 42.21
N ASN A 480 -22.22 179.97 42.30
CA ASN A 480 -22.52 181.40 42.18
C ASN A 480 -23.06 181.80 40.78
N HIS A 481 -23.15 180.87 39.82
CA HIS A 481 -23.65 181.10 38.46
C HIS A 481 -25.07 180.55 38.19
N ASN A 482 -25.80 180.09 39.21
CA ASN A 482 -27.16 179.56 39.04
C ASN A 482 -28.12 180.11 40.12
N LYS A 483 -28.98 181.08 39.72
CA LYS A 483 -30.02 181.83 40.47
C LYS A 483 -29.46 183.07 41.20
N LYS A 484 -29.59 184.31 40.70
CA LYS A 484 -30.76 185.01 40.14
C LYS A 484 -32.03 184.85 40.96
#